data_AF-A0A7C2IPV3-F1
#
_entry.id   AF-A0A7C2IPV3-F1
#
_cell.length_a   1.000
_cell.length_b   1.000
_cell.length_c   1.000
_cell.angle_alpha   90.00
_cell.angle_beta   90.00
_cell.angle_gamma   90.00
#
_symmetry.space_group_name_H-M   'P 1'
#
loop_
_entity.id
_entity.type
_entity.pdbx_description
1 polymer ?
#
loop_
_entity_poly.entity_id
_entity_poly.type
_entity_poly.pdbx_seq_one_letter_code
_entity_poly.pdbx_strand_id
1 'polypeptide(L)'
;MYFKQILDERCGCASYLVASRQSQEAAIVDPSIDTPQYEALLQERNFRLRYVIDTHVHADHVSGARALRDKHGAELCLHEWAKVAYPFRPLEDGEELALGQLRLRALHTPGHRTELISILIVNPPRSPEPSMVLTGDSLLVGDVGRPDFEGGDPAAQYESLTRLLRLPDWVAVFPGHFEGPCGKGMCGRPSTTIGFERLYNPLARLDRGAFVSTLTDGVPARPLNMTAIEATNRGVVDMPWAMLTTSPRVREIDIEALERRPPDAAVLDVREPGEYAHGHVPGAISLPQADLASRLDEIPRNRPILTLCERGVRSLRAAQFLMQMGVNEVASVKGGTAAWRAAGRPLAFGDARVEKARITESEWTHAGGSRP
;
A
#
# COMPACT_ATOMS: atom_id res chain seq x y z
N MET A 1 -6.96 28.13 -12.21
CA MET A 1 -6.62 26.84 -11.58
C MET A 1 -6.23 27.09 -10.13
N TYR A 2 -6.70 26.25 -9.22
CA TYR A 2 -6.14 26.03 -7.89
C TYR A 2 -5.48 24.64 -7.90
N PHE A 3 -4.33 24.51 -7.26
CA PHE A 3 -3.58 23.27 -7.16
C PHE A 3 -2.99 23.16 -5.76
N LYS A 4 -3.14 22.01 -5.12
CA LYS A 4 -2.54 21.71 -3.82
C LYS A 4 -2.03 20.27 -3.84
N GLN A 5 -0.74 20.12 -3.56
CA GLN A 5 -0.14 18.85 -3.22
C GLN A 5 -0.26 18.62 -1.71
N ILE A 6 -0.59 17.39 -1.34
CA ILE A 6 -0.72 16.90 0.02
C ILE A 6 0.21 15.70 0.13
N LEU A 7 1.11 15.72 1.13
CA LEU A 7 2.15 14.71 1.29
C LEU A 7 1.90 13.94 2.59
N ASP A 8 1.90 12.62 2.51
CA ASP A 8 1.84 11.75 3.67
C ASP A 8 3.23 11.16 3.94
N GLU A 9 3.99 11.82 4.83
CA GLU A 9 5.35 11.41 5.22
C GLU A 9 5.41 10.02 5.89
N ARG A 10 4.26 9.45 6.30
CA ARG A 10 4.25 8.12 6.95
C ARG A 10 4.44 6.99 5.94
N CYS A 11 3.91 7.18 4.73
CA CYS A 11 3.98 6.20 3.64
C CYS A 11 4.73 6.72 2.40
N GLY A 12 5.11 8.00 2.37
CA GLY A 12 5.79 8.63 1.24
C GLY A 12 4.87 8.90 0.05
N CYS A 13 3.55 8.82 0.25
CA CYS A 13 2.54 9.02 -0.79
C CYS A 13 2.22 10.51 -0.97
N ALA A 14 1.87 10.88 -2.19
CA ALA A 14 1.39 12.20 -2.54
C ALA A 14 0.00 12.13 -3.16
N SER A 15 -0.87 13.02 -2.71
CA SER A 15 -2.20 13.21 -3.24
C SER A 15 -2.40 14.66 -3.69
N TYR A 16 -3.38 14.88 -4.56
CA TYR A 16 -3.53 16.16 -5.25
C TYR A 16 -4.96 16.66 -5.24
N LEU A 17 -5.14 17.94 -4.94
CA LEU A 17 -6.40 18.65 -5.17
C LEU A 17 -6.20 19.64 -6.31
N VAL A 18 -6.94 19.44 -7.41
CA VAL A 18 -6.99 20.32 -8.58
C VAL A 18 -8.38 20.94 -8.63
N ALA A 19 -8.48 22.26 -8.78
CA ALA A 19 -9.79 22.90 -8.83
C ALA A 19 -9.90 24.05 -9.82
N SER A 20 -11.10 24.15 -10.38
CA SER A 20 -11.58 25.26 -11.17
C SER A 20 -12.01 26.41 -10.26
N ARG A 21 -11.29 27.54 -10.30
CA ARG A 21 -11.76 28.76 -9.62
C ARG A 21 -12.98 29.41 -10.27
N GLN A 22 -13.32 29.03 -11.50
CA GLN A 22 -14.43 29.61 -12.25
C GLN A 22 -15.75 28.90 -11.96
N SER A 23 -15.74 27.57 -11.94
CA SER A 23 -16.92 26.73 -11.64
C SER A 23 -16.99 26.29 -10.19
N GLN A 24 -15.93 26.52 -9.40
CA GLN A 24 -15.74 25.98 -8.05
C GLN A 24 -15.71 24.44 -7.98
N GLU A 25 -15.59 23.74 -9.11
CA GLU A 25 -15.46 22.29 -9.12
C GLU A 25 -14.02 21.85 -8.83
N ALA A 26 -13.87 20.78 -8.06
CA ALA A 26 -12.59 20.18 -7.71
C ALA A 26 -12.51 18.70 -8.11
N ALA A 27 -11.29 18.24 -8.35
CA ALA A 27 -10.92 16.85 -8.45
C ALA A 27 -9.85 16.54 -7.38
N ILE A 28 -9.96 15.40 -6.74
CA ILE A 28 -8.92 14.86 -5.87
C ILE A 28 -8.32 13.63 -6.55
N VAL A 29 -7.00 13.55 -6.60
CA VAL A 29 -6.25 12.44 -7.21
C VAL A 29 -5.44 11.73 -6.14
N ASP A 30 -5.56 10.39 -6.11
CA ASP A 30 -4.92 9.47 -5.15
C ASP A 30 -5.13 9.85 -3.67
N PRO A 31 -6.37 10.07 -3.20
CA PRO A 31 -6.61 10.43 -1.80
C PRO A 31 -6.20 9.30 -0.85
N SER A 32 -5.48 9.63 0.21
CA SER A 32 -5.30 8.74 1.36
C SER A 32 -6.61 8.52 2.15
N ILE A 33 -6.67 7.45 2.95
CA ILE A 33 -7.84 7.14 3.81
C ILE A 33 -8.15 8.24 4.83
N ASP A 34 -7.17 9.07 5.19
CA ASP A 34 -7.31 10.20 6.10
C ASP A 34 -7.98 11.38 5.37
N THR A 35 -9.28 11.20 5.12
CA THR A 35 -10.09 12.09 4.28
C THR A 35 -10.38 13.50 4.83
N PRO A 36 -10.44 13.76 6.17
CA PRO A 36 -10.77 15.08 6.71
C PRO A 36 -9.93 16.24 6.18
N GLN A 37 -8.66 16.01 5.83
CA GLN A 37 -7.79 17.07 5.30
C GLN A 37 -8.25 17.58 3.93
N TYR A 38 -8.80 16.71 3.08
CA TYR A 38 -9.33 17.12 1.78
C TYR A 38 -10.64 17.88 1.94
N GLU A 39 -11.49 17.40 2.85
CA GLU A 39 -12.77 18.03 3.15
C GLU A 39 -12.61 19.44 3.70
N ALA A 40 -11.65 19.63 4.62
CA ALA A 40 -11.31 20.94 5.15
C ALA A 40 -10.90 21.91 4.02
N LEU A 41 -10.04 21.46 3.09
CA LEU A 41 -9.64 22.27 1.93
C LEU A 41 -10.80 22.59 0.99
N LEU A 42 -11.70 21.62 0.73
CA LEU A 42 -12.89 21.83 -0.08
C LEU A 42 -13.81 22.88 0.58
N GLN A 43 -14.03 22.78 1.89
CA GLN A 43 -14.88 23.69 2.64
C GLN A 43 -14.27 25.11 2.72
N GLU A 44 -13.00 25.23 3.11
CA GLU A 44 -12.29 26.51 3.23
C GLU A 44 -12.25 27.31 1.92
N ARG A 45 -12.20 26.61 0.78
CA ARG A 45 -12.11 27.21 -0.55
C ARG A 45 -13.45 27.27 -1.28
N ASN A 46 -14.53 26.79 -0.66
CA ASN A 46 -15.86 26.68 -1.24
C ASN A 46 -15.83 25.95 -2.59
N PHE A 47 -15.19 24.79 -2.62
CA PHE A 47 -15.14 23.91 -3.79
C PHE A 47 -16.11 22.73 -3.64
N ARG A 48 -16.74 22.35 -4.76
CA ARG A 48 -17.55 21.14 -4.89
C ARG A 48 -16.70 20.03 -5.48
N LEU A 49 -16.55 18.93 -4.76
CA LEU A 49 -15.86 17.74 -5.28
C LEU A 49 -16.68 17.11 -6.40
N ARG A 50 -16.13 17.09 -7.61
CA ARG A 50 -16.74 16.52 -8.81
C ARG A 50 -16.16 15.16 -9.16
N TYR A 51 -14.84 15.04 -9.12
CA TYR A 51 -14.15 13.79 -9.43
C TYR A 51 -13.25 13.37 -8.26
N VAL A 52 -13.18 12.08 -8.03
CA VAL A 52 -12.11 11.46 -7.28
C VAL A 52 -11.45 10.45 -8.20
N ILE A 53 -10.14 10.53 -8.39
CA ILE A 53 -9.41 9.75 -9.38
C ILE A 53 -8.35 8.94 -8.65
N ASP A 54 -8.38 7.63 -8.77
CA ASP A 54 -7.21 6.81 -8.44
C ASP A 54 -6.43 6.55 -9.72
N THR A 55 -5.13 6.86 -9.73
CA THR A 55 -4.24 6.62 -10.88
C THR A 55 -4.07 5.14 -11.14
N HIS A 56 -4.15 4.30 -10.11
CA HIS A 56 -4.09 2.85 -10.16
C HIS A 56 -4.66 2.25 -8.87
N VAL A 57 -4.80 0.92 -8.81
CA VAL A 57 -5.13 0.24 -7.55
C VAL A 57 -3.87 0.20 -6.66
N HIS A 58 -3.84 1.09 -5.67
CA HIS A 58 -2.72 1.24 -4.74
C HIS A 58 -2.46 -0.03 -3.92
N ALA A 59 -1.19 -0.27 -3.59
CA ALA A 59 -0.76 -1.45 -2.81
C ALA A 59 -0.19 -1.10 -1.43
N ASP A 60 0.21 0.14 -1.27
CA ASP A 60 1.02 0.69 -0.20
C ASP A 60 0.19 1.50 0.81
N HIS A 61 -0.97 2.01 0.38
CA HIS A 61 -1.96 2.68 1.22
C HIS A 61 -3.39 2.37 0.80
N VAL A 62 -4.34 2.53 1.71
CA VAL A 62 -5.77 2.40 1.41
C VAL A 62 -6.26 3.74 0.85
N SER A 63 -6.88 3.69 -0.32
CA SER A 63 -7.45 4.89 -0.95
C SER A 63 -8.69 5.37 -0.21
N GLY A 64 -8.73 6.67 0.07
CA GLY A 64 -9.90 7.38 0.58
C GLY A 64 -10.97 7.62 -0.49
N ALA A 65 -10.77 7.14 -1.72
CA ALA A 65 -11.59 7.55 -2.86
C ALA A 65 -13.06 7.13 -2.73
N ARG A 66 -13.32 5.92 -2.23
CA ARG A 66 -14.69 5.44 -1.96
C ARG A 66 -15.38 6.27 -0.87
N ALA A 67 -14.67 6.60 0.20
CA ALA A 67 -15.21 7.40 1.28
C ALA A 67 -15.58 8.83 0.80
N LEU A 68 -14.70 9.45 0.00
CA LEU A 68 -14.97 10.76 -0.61
C LEU A 68 -16.12 10.70 -1.63
N ARG A 69 -16.18 9.66 -2.45
CA ARG A 69 -17.31 9.40 -3.37
C ARG A 69 -18.62 9.34 -2.62
N ASP A 70 -18.71 8.48 -1.60
CA ASP A 70 -19.94 8.22 -0.87
C ASP A 70 -20.41 9.45 -0.09
N LYS A 71 -19.48 10.25 0.43
CA LYS A 71 -19.77 11.47 1.19
C LYS A 71 -20.17 12.66 0.33
N HIS A 72 -19.54 12.85 -0.83
CA HIS A 72 -19.75 14.03 -1.66
C HIS A 72 -20.58 13.78 -2.92
N GLY A 73 -20.89 12.52 -3.24
CA GLY A 73 -21.54 12.14 -4.50
C GLY A 73 -20.66 12.40 -5.73
N ALA A 74 -19.34 12.43 -5.55
CA ALA A 74 -18.39 12.65 -6.63
C ALA A 74 -18.31 11.43 -7.56
N GLU A 75 -17.91 11.62 -8.82
CA GLU A 75 -17.61 10.52 -9.72
C GLU A 75 -16.24 9.92 -9.37
N LEU A 76 -16.22 8.65 -8.97
CA LEU A 76 -14.98 7.89 -8.76
C LEU A 76 -14.49 7.38 -10.10
N CYS A 77 -13.32 7.81 -10.54
CA CYS A 77 -12.75 7.46 -11.84
C CYS A 77 -11.49 6.60 -11.68
N LEU A 78 -11.40 5.54 -12.49
CA LEU A 78 -10.21 4.70 -12.67
C LEU A 78 -10.12 4.35 -14.17
N HIS A 79 -8.98 3.84 -14.62
CA HIS A 79 -8.88 3.29 -15.98
C HIS A 79 -9.84 2.12 -16.19
N GLU A 80 -10.34 1.94 -17.41
CA GLU A 80 -11.28 0.86 -17.77
C GLU A 80 -10.77 -0.57 -17.43
N TRP A 81 -9.45 -0.76 -17.35
CA TRP A 81 -8.85 -2.05 -17.00
C TRP A 81 -8.74 -2.31 -15.49
N ALA A 82 -9.19 -1.39 -14.65
CA ALA A 82 -9.16 -1.55 -13.20
C ALA A 82 -10.06 -2.71 -12.75
N LYS A 83 -9.47 -3.70 -12.08
CA LYS A 83 -10.18 -4.88 -11.56
C LYS A 83 -10.68 -4.63 -10.13
N VAL A 84 -11.80 -3.92 -10.02
CA VAL A 84 -12.44 -3.56 -8.74
C VAL A 84 -13.87 -4.10 -8.64
N ALA A 85 -14.36 -4.31 -7.42
CA ALA A 85 -15.67 -4.91 -7.11
C ALA A 85 -16.77 -3.88 -6.84
N TYR A 86 -16.53 -2.60 -7.13
CA TYR A 86 -17.46 -1.49 -6.91
C TYR A 86 -17.64 -0.66 -8.18
N PRO A 87 -18.76 0.07 -8.32
CA PRO A 87 -18.97 0.91 -9.49
C PRO A 87 -18.01 2.10 -9.50
N PHE A 88 -17.48 2.40 -10.67
CA PHE A 88 -16.65 3.56 -10.97
C PHE A 88 -16.93 4.01 -12.41
N ARG A 89 -16.52 5.24 -12.74
CA ARG A 89 -16.49 5.74 -14.10
C ARG A 89 -15.19 5.29 -14.78
N PRO A 90 -15.25 4.43 -15.81
CA PRO A 90 -14.06 4.04 -16.55
C PRO A 90 -13.52 5.23 -17.33
N LEU A 91 -12.19 5.33 -17.39
CA LEU A 91 -11.46 6.26 -18.23
C LEU A 91 -10.69 5.49 -19.30
N GLU A 92 -10.80 5.94 -20.55
CA GLU A 92 -10.00 5.46 -21.67
C GLU A 92 -8.74 6.32 -21.88
N ASP A 93 -7.77 5.81 -22.63
CA ASP A 93 -6.59 6.58 -23.03
C ASP A 93 -6.97 7.81 -23.85
N GLY A 94 -6.54 8.99 -23.38
CA GLY A 94 -6.82 10.27 -24.03
C GLY A 94 -8.17 10.89 -23.66
N GLU A 95 -9.01 10.23 -22.86
CA GLU A 95 -10.29 10.78 -22.40
C GLU A 95 -10.08 12.07 -21.58
N GLU A 96 -10.93 13.06 -21.78
CA GLU A 96 -10.90 14.33 -21.03
C GLU A 96 -12.07 14.49 -20.08
N LEU A 97 -11.76 14.71 -18.80
CA LEU A 97 -12.72 15.15 -17.79
C LEU A 97 -12.77 16.67 -17.75
N ALA A 98 -13.96 17.22 -18.02
CA ALA A 98 -14.20 18.65 -17.87
C ALA A 98 -14.30 19.02 -16.39
N LEU A 99 -13.48 19.99 -15.95
CA LEU A 99 -13.48 20.55 -14.60
C LEU A 99 -13.50 22.07 -14.70
N GLY A 100 -14.68 22.65 -14.90
CA GLY A 100 -14.85 24.06 -15.25
C GLY A 100 -13.98 24.50 -16.43
N GLN A 101 -13.00 25.38 -16.19
CA GLN A 101 -12.07 25.84 -17.24
C GLN A 101 -10.89 24.90 -17.48
N LEU A 102 -10.76 23.83 -16.70
CA LEU A 102 -9.66 22.87 -16.81
C LEU A 102 -10.15 21.62 -17.54
N ARG A 103 -9.20 20.93 -18.18
CA ARG A 103 -9.39 19.58 -18.71
C ARG A 103 -8.38 18.67 -18.02
N LEU A 104 -8.86 17.59 -17.41
CA LEU A 104 -8.01 16.52 -16.89
C LEU A 104 -8.02 15.41 -17.93
N ARG A 105 -6.92 15.24 -18.66
CA ARG A 105 -6.81 14.21 -19.70
C ARG A 105 -6.13 12.98 -19.14
N ALA A 106 -6.80 11.83 -19.22
CA ALA A 106 -6.22 10.55 -18.86
C ALA A 106 -5.20 10.12 -19.92
N LEU A 107 -4.06 9.60 -19.46
CA LEU A 107 -3.02 9.02 -20.30
C LEU A 107 -2.72 7.63 -19.75
N HIS A 108 -3.05 6.58 -20.49
CA HIS A 108 -2.77 5.21 -20.06
C HIS A 108 -1.25 4.96 -20.08
N THR A 109 -0.71 4.66 -18.91
CA THR A 109 0.73 4.50 -18.66
C THR A 109 1.01 3.23 -17.88
N PRO A 110 0.71 2.05 -18.45
CA PRO A 110 0.87 0.77 -17.77
C PRO A 110 2.33 0.44 -17.46
N GLY A 111 2.55 -0.39 -16.44
CA GLY A 111 3.86 -0.95 -16.13
C GLY A 111 4.04 -1.24 -14.65
N HIS A 112 3.88 -0.24 -13.77
CA HIS A 112 3.72 -0.49 -12.34
C HIS A 112 2.44 -1.30 -12.06
N ARG A 113 1.33 -0.91 -12.72
CA ARG A 113 0.09 -1.67 -12.84
C ARG A 113 -0.39 -1.69 -14.28
N THR A 114 -1.23 -2.67 -14.61
CA THR A 114 -1.84 -2.78 -15.94
C THR A 114 -2.82 -1.63 -16.22
N GLU A 115 -3.55 -1.18 -15.20
CA GLU A 115 -4.55 -0.12 -15.29
C GLU A 115 -4.04 1.30 -15.00
N LEU A 116 -2.72 1.48 -14.82
CA LEU A 116 -2.19 2.78 -14.38
C LEU A 116 -2.44 3.88 -15.42
N ILE A 117 -2.98 5.01 -14.98
CA ILE A 117 -3.12 6.25 -15.75
C ILE A 117 -2.35 7.40 -15.13
N SER A 118 -1.76 8.23 -15.98
CA SER A 118 -1.30 9.57 -15.63
C SER A 118 -2.38 10.61 -16.00
N ILE A 119 -2.47 11.70 -15.25
CA ILE A 119 -3.47 12.76 -15.49
C ILE A 119 -2.77 14.05 -15.93
N LEU A 120 -2.98 14.43 -17.19
CA LEU A 120 -2.52 15.71 -17.73
C LEU A 120 -3.50 16.83 -17.35
N ILE A 121 -2.96 17.92 -16.79
CA ILE A 121 -3.76 19.09 -16.42
C ILE A 121 -3.58 20.18 -17.49
N VAL A 122 -4.63 20.41 -18.27
CA VAL A 122 -4.69 21.44 -19.30
C VAL A 122 -5.60 22.58 -18.82
N ASN A 123 -5.15 23.82 -19.02
CA ASN A 123 -5.91 25.02 -18.71
C ASN A 123 -6.02 25.87 -19.99
N PRO A 124 -6.95 25.56 -20.91
CA PRO A 124 -7.05 26.19 -22.22
C PRO A 124 -7.03 27.73 -22.21
N PRO A 125 -7.68 28.44 -21.25
CA PRO A 125 -7.56 29.90 -21.16
C PRO A 125 -6.12 30.42 -20.95
N ARG A 126 -5.21 29.59 -20.46
CA ARG A 126 -3.78 29.91 -20.27
C ARG A 126 -2.91 29.31 -21.37
N SER A 127 -3.17 28.08 -21.77
CA SER A 127 -2.36 27.32 -22.74
C SER A 127 -3.16 26.14 -23.30
N PRO A 128 -3.07 25.85 -24.61
CA PRO A 128 -3.64 24.63 -25.18
C PRO A 128 -2.86 23.36 -24.78
N GLU A 129 -1.59 23.52 -24.39
CA GLU A 129 -0.71 22.45 -23.91
C GLU A 129 -0.83 22.27 -22.38
N PRO A 130 -0.60 21.05 -21.84
CA PRO A 130 -0.60 20.81 -20.40
C PRO A 130 0.52 21.59 -19.70
N SER A 131 0.26 22.04 -18.48
CA SER A 131 1.29 22.62 -17.62
C SER A 131 1.87 21.63 -16.61
N MET A 132 1.13 20.55 -16.33
CA MET A 132 1.42 19.61 -15.25
C MET A 132 0.91 18.22 -15.63
N VAL A 133 1.57 17.18 -15.12
CA VAL A 133 1.15 15.78 -15.20
C VAL A 133 1.24 15.16 -13.81
N LEU A 134 0.17 14.49 -13.39
CA LEU A 134 0.14 13.64 -12.21
C LEU A 134 0.44 12.22 -12.67
N THR A 135 1.58 11.65 -12.31
CA THR A 135 2.12 10.44 -12.97
C THR A 135 1.80 9.14 -12.24
N GLY A 136 1.15 9.21 -11.08
CA GLY A 136 1.03 8.07 -10.17
C GLY A 136 2.42 7.45 -9.97
N ASP A 137 2.50 6.14 -10.10
CA ASP A 137 3.76 5.39 -10.01
C ASP A 137 4.38 5.04 -11.37
N SER A 138 4.00 5.75 -12.46
CA SER A 138 4.65 5.54 -13.77
C SER A 138 6.03 6.20 -13.85
N LEU A 139 6.09 7.49 -13.54
CA LEU A 139 7.33 8.28 -13.49
C LEU A 139 7.45 8.90 -12.11
N LEU A 140 8.56 8.62 -11.42
CA LEU A 140 8.91 9.17 -10.13
C LEU A 140 10.08 10.15 -10.28
N VAL A 141 10.44 10.87 -9.22
CA VAL A 141 11.56 11.83 -9.27
C VAL A 141 12.88 11.06 -9.21
N GLY A 142 13.58 11.00 -10.35
CA GLY A 142 14.82 10.25 -10.52
C GLY A 142 14.66 8.74 -10.64
N ASP A 143 13.43 8.24 -10.76
CA ASP A 143 13.13 6.80 -10.80
C ASP A 143 11.81 6.51 -11.55
N VAL A 144 11.37 5.26 -11.55
CA VAL A 144 10.03 4.80 -11.98
C VAL A 144 9.44 3.85 -10.94
N GLY A 145 8.12 3.67 -10.94
CA GLY A 145 7.50 2.68 -10.06
C GLY A 145 7.92 1.26 -10.40
N ARG A 146 7.98 0.40 -9.38
CA ARG A 146 8.39 -1.00 -9.57
C ARG A 146 7.29 -1.83 -10.25
N PRO A 147 7.62 -2.79 -11.13
CA PRO A 147 6.65 -3.61 -11.84
C PRO A 147 6.49 -5.02 -11.23
N ASP A 148 6.92 -5.24 -9.99
CA ASP A 148 6.95 -6.57 -9.36
C ASP A 148 5.61 -7.01 -8.74
N PHE A 149 4.59 -6.16 -8.83
CA PHE A 149 3.28 -6.42 -8.27
C PHE A 149 2.36 -7.13 -9.28
N GLU A 150 1.22 -7.66 -8.80
CA GLU A 150 0.25 -8.30 -9.69
C GLU A 150 -0.18 -7.33 -10.79
N GLY A 151 0.01 -7.73 -12.05
CA GLY A 151 -0.26 -6.92 -13.23
C GLY A 151 0.85 -5.95 -13.65
N GLY A 152 2.02 -6.00 -13.01
CA GLY A 152 3.18 -5.21 -13.41
C GLY A 152 3.90 -5.80 -14.62
N ASP A 153 4.45 -4.94 -15.46
CA ASP A 153 5.18 -5.28 -16.68
C ASP A 153 6.32 -4.26 -16.92
N PRO A 154 7.60 -4.65 -16.75
CA PRO A 154 8.73 -3.74 -16.96
C PRO A 154 8.87 -3.27 -18.41
N ALA A 155 8.45 -4.09 -19.38
CA ALA A 155 8.46 -3.71 -20.78
C ALA A 155 7.37 -2.67 -21.07
N ALA A 156 6.18 -2.81 -20.51
CA ALA A 156 5.15 -1.78 -20.60
C ALA A 156 5.56 -0.48 -19.89
N GLN A 157 6.22 -0.58 -18.73
CA GLN A 157 6.74 0.57 -18.00
C GLN A 157 7.74 1.38 -18.84
N TYR A 158 8.58 0.71 -19.64
CA TYR A 158 9.50 1.37 -20.57
C TYR A 158 8.76 2.18 -21.65
N GLU A 159 7.71 1.60 -22.24
CA GLU A 159 6.89 2.29 -23.25
C GLU A 159 6.16 3.49 -22.63
N SER A 160 5.63 3.34 -21.42
CA SER A 160 4.96 4.40 -20.67
C SER A 160 5.90 5.54 -20.31
N LEU A 161 7.10 5.23 -19.82
CA LEU A 161 8.13 6.23 -19.56
C LEU A 161 8.50 6.97 -20.85
N THR A 162 8.75 6.26 -21.94
CA THR A 162 9.08 6.84 -23.24
C THR A 162 7.96 7.75 -23.74
N ARG A 163 6.70 7.35 -23.54
CA ARG A 163 5.52 8.15 -23.89
C ARG A 163 5.45 9.43 -23.06
N LEU A 164 5.63 9.36 -21.74
CA LEU A 164 5.65 10.53 -20.84
C LEU A 164 6.77 11.51 -21.22
N LEU A 165 7.96 11.01 -21.54
CA LEU A 165 9.12 11.85 -21.89
C LEU A 165 9.00 12.57 -23.25
N ARG A 166 7.97 12.28 -24.05
CA ARG A 166 7.61 13.04 -25.26
C ARG A 166 6.83 14.32 -24.95
N LEU A 167 6.34 14.48 -23.73
CA LEU A 167 5.69 15.72 -23.30
C LEU A 167 6.70 16.88 -23.31
N PRO A 168 6.23 18.14 -23.43
CA PRO A 168 7.12 19.28 -23.39
C PRO A 168 7.92 19.42 -22.09
N ASP A 169 9.14 19.93 -22.20
CA ASP A 169 10.11 19.99 -21.09
C ASP A 169 9.62 20.75 -19.85
N TRP A 170 8.75 21.73 -20.05
CA TRP A 170 8.19 22.58 -19.00
C TRP A 170 7.07 21.92 -18.20
N VAL A 171 6.54 20.78 -18.67
CA VAL A 171 5.48 20.07 -17.96
C VAL A 171 6.02 19.60 -16.61
N ALA A 172 5.42 20.13 -15.54
CA ALA A 172 5.78 19.74 -14.18
C ALA A 172 5.22 18.34 -13.87
N VAL A 173 6.04 17.50 -13.25
CA VAL A 173 5.74 16.11 -12.91
C VAL A 173 5.47 16.01 -11.42
N PHE A 174 4.34 15.39 -11.09
CA PHE A 174 3.86 15.16 -9.74
C PHE A 174 3.56 13.66 -9.56
N PRO A 175 4.46 12.91 -8.91
CA PRO A 175 4.35 11.46 -8.76
C PRO A 175 3.50 11.03 -7.56
N GLY A 176 2.88 9.86 -7.63
CA GLY A 176 2.09 9.27 -6.53
C GLY A 176 2.91 9.00 -5.26
N HIS A 177 4.24 8.91 -5.39
CA HIS A 177 5.17 8.81 -4.28
C HIS A 177 6.34 9.79 -4.44
N PHE A 178 6.84 10.30 -3.31
CA PHE A 178 8.05 11.14 -3.27
C PHE A 178 9.18 10.53 -2.44
N GLU A 179 8.89 9.52 -1.62
CA GLU A 179 9.86 8.67 -0.92
C GLU A 179 9.21 7.31 -0.60
N GLY A 180 9.96 6.37 -0.04
CA GLY A 180 9.43 5.07 0.39
C GLY A 180 9.69 3.92 -0.59
N PRO A 181 9.03 2.76 -0.39
CA PRO A 181 9.41 1.49 -1.02
C PRO A 181 8.98 1.34 -2.49
N CYS A 182 8.17 2.26 -3.03
CA CYS A 182 7.59 2.20 -4.37
C CYS A 182 8.59 2.54 -5.50
N GLY A 183 9.79 3.04 -5.17
CA GLY A 183 10.95 3.21 -6.06
C GLY A 183 12.27 2.88 -5.36
N LYS A 184 13.30 2.46 -6.12
CA LYS A 184 14.62 2.04 -5.59
C LYS A 184 15.59 3.21 -5.36
N GLY A 185 15.43 4.32 -6.06
CA GLY A 185 16.34 5.47 -6.10
C GLY A 185 15.67 6.83 -5.99
N MET A 186 14.46 6.89 -5.43
CA MET A 186 13.68 8.12 -5.32
C MET A 186 14.43 9.21 -4.54
N CYS A 187 14.41 10.42 -5.10
CA CYS A 187 14.84 11.62 -4.40
C CYS A 187 13.63 12.15 -3.59
N GLY A 188 13.80 12.45 -2.30
CA GLY A 188 12.76 12.99 -1.40
C GLY A 188 12.15 14.34 -1.81
N ARG A 189 12.41 14.80 -3.04
CA ARG A 189 11.80 15.98 -3.65
C ARG A 189 10.42 15.59 -4.21
N PRO A 190 9.34 16.32 -3.89
CA PRO A 190 7.98 15.92 -4.22
C PRO A 190 7.51 16.23 -5.65
N SER A 191 8.39 16.77 -6.50
CA SER A 191 8.08 17.13 -7.90
C SER A 191 9.33 17.39 -8.73
N THR A 192 9.19 17.27 -10.05
CA THR A 192 10.25 17.47 -11.07
C THR A 192 9.63 18.03 -12.36
N THR A 193 10.34 18.00 -13.48
CA THR A 193 9.79 18.31 -14.81
C THR A 193 10.17 17.24 -15.83
N ILE A 194 9.39 17.13 -16.90
CA ILE A 194 9.70 16.20 -18.00
C ILE A 194 11.08 16.47 -18.58
N GLY A 195 11.45 17.75 -18.77
CA GLY A 195 12.76 18.11 -19.30
C GLY A 195 13.91 17.67 -18.38
N PHE A 196 13.74 17.78 -17.07
CA PHE A 196 14.75 17.36 -16.10
C PHE A 196 14.88 15.83 -16.06
N GLU A 197 13.77 15.10 -15.95
CA GLU A 197 13.79 13.63 -15.93
C GLU A 197 14.35 13.06 -17.23
N ARG A 198 14.01 13.63 -18.39
CA ARG A 198 14.56 13.18 -19.67
C ARG A 198 16.08 13.27 -19.73
N LEU A 199 16.68 14.26 -19.08
CA LEU A 199 18.13 14.48 -19.08
C LEU A 199 18.86 13.70 -17.98
N TYR A 200 18.24 13.58 -16.80
CA TYR A 200 18.94 13.19 -15.57
C TYR A 200 18.37 11.96 -14.88
N ASN A 201 17.17 11.49 -15.23
CA ASN A 201 16.66 10.22 -14.71
C ASN A 201 17.54 9.08 -15.25
N PRO A 202 18.19 8.29 -14.38
CA PRO A 202 19.10 7.22 -14.83
C PRO A 202 18.41 6.20 -15.73
N LEU A 203 17.14 5.88 -15.46
CA LEU A 203 16.37 4.89 -16.20
C LEU A 203 15.88 5.39 -17.55
N ALA A 204 15.59 6.69 -17.68
CA ALA A 204 15.18 7.32 -18.94
C ALA A 204 16.24 7.24 -20.04
N ARG A 205 17.50 6.97 -19.68
CA ARG A 205 18.64 6.92 -20.60
C ARG A 205 19.02 5.50 -21.03
N LEU A 206 18.36 4.49 -20.46
CA LEU A 206 18.61 3.10 -20.78
C LEU A 206 17.87 2.70 -22.05
N ASP A 207 18.44 1.76 -22.81
CA ASP A 207 17.67 1.05 -23.83
C ASP A 207 16.66 0.10 -23.15
N ARG A 208 15.71 -0.41 -23.94
CA ARG A 208 14.64 -1.27 -23.44
C ARG A 208 15.15 -2.52 -22.72
N GLY A 209 16.23 -3.14 -23.20
CA GLY A 209 16.78 -4.36 -22.61
C GLY A 209 17.44 -4.09 -21.26
N ALA A 210 18.30 -3.06 -21.21
CA ALA A 210 18.96 -2.62 -19.99
C ALA A 210 17.96 -2.11 -18.94
N PHE A 211 16.91 -1.40 -19.37
CA PHE A 211 15.81 -0.96 -18.50
C PHE A 211 15.11 -2.15 -17.84
N VAL A 212 14.63 -3.11 -18.64
CA VAL A 212 13.91 -4.29 -18.13
C VAL A 212 14.78 -5.06 -17.12
N SER A 213 16.06 -5.32 -17.45
CA SER A 213 16.99 -5.99 -16.53
C SER A 213 17.13 -5.23 -15.21
N THR A 214 17.33 -3.90 -15.28
CA THR A 214 17.52 -3.06 -14.09
C THR A 214 16.29 -3.07 -13.18
N LEU A 215 15.08 -3.07 -13.75
CA LEU A 215 13.85 -3.09 -12.96
C LEU A 215 13.65 -4.47 -12.28
N THR A 216 14.04 -5.56 -12.93
CA THR A 216 13.91 -6.92 -12.38
C THR A 216 14.99 -7.28 -11.36
N ASP A 217 16.16 -6.63 -11.40
CA ASP A 217 17.28 -6.96 -10.52
C ASP A 217 17.14 -6.37 -9.11
N GLY A 218 17.13 -7.21 -8.07
CA GLY A 218 17.15 -6.75 -6.67
C GLY A 218 15.85 -6.13 -6.17
N VAL A 219 14.71 -6.73 -6.51
CA VAL A 219 13.39 -6.32 -5.99
C VAL A 219 13.30 -6.57 -4.47
N PRO A 220 13.00 -5.56 -3.65
CA PRO A 220 12.83 -5.75 -2.20
C PRO A 220 11.66 -6.68 -1.88
N ALA A 221 11.75 -7.40 -0.75
CA ALA A 221 10.65 -8.24 -0.27
C ALA A 221 9.34 -7.45 -0.09
N ARG A 222 8.23 -8.02 -0.56
CA ARG A 222 6.88 -7.45 -0.50
C ARG A 222 6.48 -7.13 0.95
N PRO A 223 5.94 -5.92 1.25
CA PRO A 223 5.34 -5.64 2.55
C PRO A 223 4.14 -6.56 2.85
N LEU A 224 3.96 -6.91 4.12
CA LEU A 224 2.97 -7.90 4.56
C LEU A 224 1.52 -7.49 4.36
N ASN A 225 1.24 -6.21 4.59
CA ASN A 225 -0.10 -5.64 4.54
C ASN A 225 -0.54 -5.31 3.11
N MET A 226 0.36 -5.46 2.13
CA MET A 226 0.11 -5.05 0.75
C MET A 226 -1.05 -5.83 0.10
N THR A 227 -1.15 -7.13 0.36
CA THR A 227 -2.28 -7.96 -0.13
C THR A 227 -3.62 -7.49 0.45
N ALA A 228 -3.62 -7.05 1.70
CA ALA A 228 -4.82 -6.55 2.38
C ALA A 228 -5.22 -5.16 1.89
N ILE A 229 -4.23 -4.30 1.66
CA ILE A 229 -4.42 -3.00 1.03
C ILE A 229 -5.02 -3.16 -0.36
N GLU A 230 -4.42 -4.00 -1.21
CA GLU A 230 -4.95 -4.30 -2.54
C GLU A 230 -6.36 -4.86 -2.47
N ALA A 231 -6.64 -5.83 -1.58
CA ALA A 231 -7.98 -6.38 -1.42
C ALA A 231 -9.01 -5.33 -0.97
N THR A 232 -8.60 -4.41 -0.10
CA THR A 232 -9.42 -3.28 0.38
C THR A 232 -9.67 -2.27 -0.73
N ASN A 233 -8.63 -1.91 -1.48
CA ASN A 233 -8.70 -0.98 -2.60
C ASN A 233 -9.45 -1.57 -3.79
N ARG A 234 -9.43 -2.89 -4.00
CA ARG A 234 -10.31 -3.56 -4.98
C ARG A 234 -11.76 -3.68 -4.48
N GLY A 235 -12.01 -3.40 -3.20
CA GLY A 235 -13.31 -3.57 -2.56
C GLY A 235 -13.77 -5.01 -2.45
N VAL A 236 -12.85 -5.96 -2.48
CA VAL A 236 -13.12 -7.40 -2.28
C VAL A 236 -13.33 -7.69 -0.79
N VAL A 237 -12.62 -6.97 0.08
CA VAL A 237 -12.79 -7.02 1.53
C VAL A 237 -12.78 -5.58 2.05
N ASP A 238 -13.37 -5.33 3.21
CA ASP A 238 -13.13 -4.10 3.96
C ASP A 238 -12.31 -4.46 5.20
N MET A 239 -11.03 -4.11 5.17
CA MET A 239 -10.09 -4.40 6.25
C MET A 239 -9.65 -3.08 6.88
N PRO A 240 -10.26 -2.64 8.00
CA PRO A 240 -9.90 -1.40 8.69
C PRO A 240 -8.42 -1.31 9.09
N TRP A 241 -7.75 -2.46 9.13
CA TRP A 241 -6.35 -2.60 9.47
C TRP A 241 -5.37 -2.49 8.29
N ALA A 242 -5.86 -2.42 7.05
CA ALA A 242 -4.98 -2.41 5.87
C ALA A 242 -4.01 -1.20 5.88
N MET A 243 -4.41 -0.07 6.47
CA MET A 243 -3.54 1.10 6.64
C MET A 243 -2.93 1.20 8.04
N LEU A 244 -1.80 0.52 8.22
CA LEU A 244 -1.01 0.56 9.44
C LEU A 244 -0.11 1.81 9.49
N THR A 245 -0.69 2.97 9.81
CA THR A 245 0.01 4.27 9.80
C THR A 245 0.74 4.62 11.09
N THR A 246 0.53 3.86 12.16
CA THR A 246 1.25 4.04 13.43
C THR A 246 2.41 3.05 13.49
N SER A 247 3.64 3.50 13.78
CA SER A 247 4.69 2.57 14.23
C SER A 247 4.70 2.58 15.76
N PRO A 248 3.85 1.78 16.44
CA PRO A 248 3.90 1.72 17.90
C PRO A 248 5.31 1.29 18.32
N ARG A 249 5.82 1.91 19.40
CA ARG A 249 7.08 1.47 19.99
C ARG A 249 6.87 0.07 20.54
N VAL A 250 7.51 -0.91 19.89
CA VAL A 250 7.53 -2.28 20.37
C VAL A 250 8.55 -2.41 21.48
N ARG A 251 8.15 -3.03 22.59
CA ARG A 251 9.08 -3.45 23.63
C ARG A 251 9.94 -4.60 23.07
N GLU A 252 11.25 -4.42 23.10
CA GLU A 252 12.19 -5.52 22.81
C GLU A 252 12.60 -6.21 24.11
N ILE A 253 12.68 -7.54 24.07
CA ILE A 253 13.18 -8.37 25.17
C ILE A 253 14.37 -9.21 24.71
N ASP A 254 15.25 -9.59 25.64
CA ASP A 254 16.35 -10.51 25.36
C ASP A 254 15.92 -11.99 25.46
N ILE A 255 16.85 -12.89 25.14
CA ILE A 255 16.61 -14.33 25.15
C ILE A 255 16.48 -14.87 26.60
N GLU A 256 17.07 -14.19 27.58
CA GLU A 256 16.94 -14.49 29.00
C GLU A 256 15.52 -14.20 29.50
N ALA A 257 14.92 -13.09 29.09
CA ALA A 257 13.54 -12.75 29.38
C ALA A 257 12.55 -13.64 28.62
N LEU A 258 12.89 -14.09 27.41
CA LEU A 258 12.11 -15.10 26.69
C LEU A 258 12.11 -16.46 27.42
N GLU A 259 13.24 -16.86 28.01
CA GLU A 259 13.30 -18.08 28.82
C GLU A 259 12.49 -17.96 30.11
N ARG A 260 12.58 -16.80 30.80
CA ARG A 260 11.79 -16.49 32.00
C ARG A 260 10.38 -15.98 31.70
N ARG A 261 9.87 -16.23 30.50
CA ARG A 261 8.55 -15.74 30.09
C ARG A 261 7.44 -16.29 31.02
N PRO A 262 6.33 -15.57 31.18
CA PRO A 262 5.15 -16.11 31.84
C PRO A 262 4.70 -17.44 31.19
N PRO A 263 4.26 -18.44 31.97
CA PRO A 263 3.84 -19.74 31.41
C PRO A 263 2.69 -19.64 30.42
N ASP A 264 1.85 -18.61 30.56
CA ASP A 264 0.73 -18.30 29.67
C ASP A 264 1.16 -17.55 28.42
N ALA A 265 2.36 -16.96 28.34
CA ALA A 265 2.80 -16.19 27.18
C ALA A 265 2.94 -17.06 25.92
N ALA A 266 2.42 -16.57 24.80
CA ALA A 266 2.54 -17.22 23.50
C ALA A 266 3.81 -16.73 22.78
N VAL A 267 4.62 -17.67 22.30
CA VAL A 267 5.78 -17.37 21.45
C VAL A 267 5.40 -17.60 20.00
N LEU A 268 5.42 -16.55 19.19
CA LEU A 268 5.06 -16.59 17.78
C LEU A 268 6.31 -16.55 16.91
N ASP A 269 6.64 -17.66 16.25
CA ASP A 269 7.75 -17.72 15.30
C ASP A 269 7.25 -17.32 13.90
N VAL A 270 7.70 -16.15 13.44
CA VAL A 270 7.27 -15.53 12.17
C VAL A 270 8.22 -15.82 11.00
N ARG A 271 9.12 -16.79 11.16
CA ARG A 271 9.99 -17.26 10.08
C ARG A 271 9.23 -18.14 9.09
N GLU A 272 9.85 -18.41 7.93
CA GLU A 272 9.29 -19.33 6.95
C GLU A 272 9.18 -20.76 7.52
N PRO A 273 8.24 -21.59 7.05
CA PRO A 273 8.05 -22.96 7.56
C PRO A 273 9.34 -23.79 7.55
N GLY A 274 10.16 -23.64 6.49
CA GLY A 274 11.46 -24.29 6.42
C GLY A 274 12.42 -23.86 7.53
N GLU A 275 12.52 -22.56 7.82
CA GLU A 275 13.37 -22.06 8.91
C GLU A 275 12.90 -22.54 10.29
N TYR A 276 11.58 -22.65 10.48
CA TYR A 276 10.98 -23.18 11.70
C TYR A 276 11.29 -24.67 11.89
N ALA A 277 11.08 -25.48 10.85
CA ALA A 277 11.28 -26.93 10.89
C ALA A 277 12.73 -27.33 11.21
N HIS A 278 13.72 -26.55 10.74
CA HIS A 278 15.15 -26.77 10.98
C HIS A 278 15.64 -26.33 12.37
N GLY A 279 14.76 -25.83 13.24
CA GLY A 279 15.08 -25.51 14.62
C GLY A 279 14.39 -24.25 15.10
N HIS A 280 13.56 -24.38 16.14
CA HIS A 280 12.80 -23.28 16.74
C HIS A 280 12.82 -23.36 18.28
N VAL A 281 12.38 -22.28 18.93
CA VAL A 281 12.25 -22.22 20.39
C VAL A 281 11.14 -23.20 20.83
N PRO A 282 11.39 -24.09 21.81
CA PRO A 282 10.39 -25.06 22.25
C PRO A 282 9.08 -24.40 22.69
N GLY A 283 7.96 -24.90 22.15
CA GLY A 283 6.62 -24.38 22.41
C GLY A 283 6.24 -23.13 21.61
N ALA A 284 7.08 -22.69 20.66
CA ALA A 284 6.70 -21.64 19.72
C ALA A 284 5.58 -22.12 18.77
N ILE A 285 4.75 -21.18 18.34
CA ILE A 285 3.70 -21.36 17.35
C ILE A 285 4.25 -20.86 16.02
N SER A 286 4.25 -21.71 14.99
CA SER A 286 4.63 -21.30 13.64
C SER A 286 3.50 -20.49 13.00
N LEU A 287 3.76 -19.20 12.78
CA LEU A 287 2.87 -18.30 12.07
C LEU A 287 3.71 -17.36 11.20
N PRO A 288 4.08 -17.80 9.98
CA PRO A 288 4.95 -17.03 9.10
C PRO A 288 4.47 -15.59 8.95
N GLN A 289 5.41 -14.66 8.86
CA GLN A 289 5.11 -13.24 8.79
C GLN A 289 4.09 -12.91 7.68
N ALA A 290 4.21 -13.59 6.54
CA ALA A 290 3.33 -13.48 5.37
C ALA A 290 1.88 -13.91 5.65
N ASP A 291 1.68 -14.87 6.55
CA ASP A 291 0.38 -15.44 6.89
C ASP A 291 -0.26 -14.79 8.12
N LEU A 292 0.49 -13.96 8.85
CA LEU A 292 0.08 -13.34 10.11
C LEU A 292 -1.28 -12.64 10.01
N ALA A 293 -1.49 -11.98 8.88
CA ALA A 293 -2.68 -11.21 8.60
C ALA A 293 -3.92 -12.07 8.28
N SER A 294 -3.75 -13.17 7.54
CA SER A 294 -4.85 -14.08 7.17
C SER A 294 -5.22 -15.05 8.30
N ARG A 295 -4.33 -15.22 9.28
CA ARG A 295 -4.47 -16.14 10.40
C ARG A 295 -4.57 -15.42 11.75
N LEU A 296 -5.05 -14.16 11.75
CA LEU A 296 -5.22 -13.35 12.96
C LEU A 296 -6.10 -14.02 14.02
N ASP A 297 -7.08 -14.84 13.61
CA ASP A 297 -7.97 -15.55 14.53
C ASP A 297 -7.27 -16.67 15.31
N GLU A 298 -6.11 -17.14 14.82
CA GLU A 298 -5.28 -18.11 15.53
C GLU A 298 -4.42 -17.45 16.62
N ILE A 299 -4.35 -16.11 16.61
CA ILE A 299 -3.51 -15.36 17.54
C ILE A 299 -4.26 -15.19 18.86
N PRO A 300 -3.68 -15.67 19.97
CA PRO A 300 -4.34 -15.60 21.25
C PRO A 300 -4.39 -14.15 21.77
N ARG A 301 -5.58 -13.64 22.05
CA ARG A 301 -5.78 -12.23 22.45
C ARG A 301 -5.74 -11.97 23.96
N ASN A 302 -5.77 -13.01 24.79
CA ASN A 302 -5.90 -12.90 26.26
C ASN A 302 -4.60 -13.25 27.01
N ARG A 303 -3.44 -13.14 26.35
CA ARG A 303 -2.13 -13.46 26.94
C ARG A 303 -1.01 -12.68 26.25
N PRO A 304 0.15 -12.48 26.91
CA PRO A 304 1.30 -11.82 26.31
C PRO A 304 1.78 -12.56 25.04
N ILE A 305 2.13 -11.80 24.00
CA ILE A 305 2.69 -12.34 22.75
C ILE A 305 4.15 -11.91 22.60
N LEU A 306 5.01 -12.90 22.36
CA LEU A 306 6.43 -12.71 22.09
C LEU A 306 6.70 -13.11 20.64
N THR A 307 6.94 -12.15 19.75
CA THR A 307 7.29 -12.43 18.36
C THR A 307 8.76 -12.74 18.22
N LEU A 308 9.07 -13.74 17.40
CA LEU A 308 10.41 -14.27 17.22
C LEU A 308 10.67 -14.47 15.72
N CYS A 309 11.84 -14.04 15.25
CA CYS A 309 12.34 -14.41 13.92
C CYS A 309 13.82 -14.79 14.01
N GLU A 310 14.54 -14.90 12.88
CA GLU A 310 15.94 -15.33 12.95
C GLU A 310 16.84 -14.32 13.67
N ARG A 311 16.63 -13.00 13.49
CA ARG A 311 17.52 -11.94 14.02
C ARG A 311 16.82 -10.72 14.65
N GLY A 312 15.49 -10.68 14.69
CA GLY A 312 14.73 -9.58 15.30
C GLY A 312 14.02 -8.61 14.34
N VAL A 313 14.40 -8.55 13.06
CA VAL A 313 13.82 -7.57 12.10
C VAL A 313 12.36 -7.90 11.77
N ARG A 314 12.10 -9.15 11.35
CA ARG A 314 10.75 -9.62 11.02
C ARG A 314 9.82 -9.63 12.22
N SER A 315 10.32 -10.01 13.39
CA SER A 315 9.54 -10.05 14.63
C SER A 315 9.14 -8.66 15.11
N LEU A 316 9.99 -7.64 14.93
CA LEU A 316 9.63 -6.26 15.26
C LEU A 316 8.44 -5.78 14.41
N ARG A 317 8.48 -6.03 13.09
CA ARG A 317 7.39 -5.68 12.18
C ARG A 317 6.11 -6.45 12.50
N ALA A 318 6.22 -7.74 12.78
CA ALA A 318 5.09 -8.55 13.23
C ALA A 318 4.50 -8.00 14.55
N ALA A 319 5.34 -7.61 15.51
CA ALA A 319 4.87 -7.05 16.77
C ALA A 319 4.14 -5.71 16.59
N GLN A 320 4.67 -4.83 15.73
CA GLN A 320 3.99 -3.58 15.36
C GLN A 320 2.62 -3.86 14.75
N PHE A 321 2.57 -4.77 13.78
CA PHE A 321 1.33 -5.23 13.15
C PHE A 321 0.30 -5.71 14.18
N LEU A 322 0.70 -6.57 15.12
CA LEU A 322 -0.20 -7.08 16.16
C LEU A 322 -0.69 -6.00 17.12
N MET A 323 0.17 -5.08 17.53
CA MET A 323 -0.24 -3.95 18.38
C MET A 323 -1.30 -3.08 17.70
N GLN A 324 -1.15 -2.87 16.41
CA GLN A 324 -2.13 -2.13 15.62
C GLN A 324 -3.45 -2.89 15.43
N MET A 325 -3.43 -4.22 15.50
CA MET A 325 -4.63 -5.06 15.49
C MET A 325 -5.34 -5.07 16.85
N GLY A 326 -4.88 -4.27 17.82
CA GLY A 326 -5.43 -4.20 19.17
C GLY A 326 -4.90 -5.27 20.11
N VAL A 327 -3.80 -5.95 19.76
CA VAL A 327 -3.11 -6.82 20.72
C VAL A 327 -2.26 -5.96 21.66
N ASN A 328 -2.72 -5.83 22.91
CA ASN A 328 -2.14 -4.86 23.84
C ASN A 328 -0.77 -5.25 24.39
N GLU A 329 -0.50 -6.56 24.57
CA GLU A 329 0.72 -7.06 25.20
C GLU A 329 1.60 -7.80 24.20
N VAL A 330 2.38 -7.06 23.41
CA VAL A 330 3.29 -7.64 22.41
C VAL A 330 4.73 -7.16 22.63
N ALA A 331 5.68 -8.08 22.52
CA ALA A 331 7.10 -7.77 22.52
C ALA A 331 7.85 -8.55 21.44
N SER A 332 8.93 -7.97 20.91
CA SER A 332 9.83 -8.63 19.96
C SER A 332 11.06 -9.17 20.68
N VAL A 333 11.49 -10.38 20.35
CA VAL A 333 12.71 -10.97 20.92
C VAL A 333 13.93 -10.53 20.13
N LYS A 334 14.79 -9.74 20.77
CA LYS A 334 16.05 -9.24 20.22
C LYS A 334 17.01 -10.39 19.93
N GLY A 335 17.62 -10.39 18.75
CA GLY A 335 18.57 -11.41 18.33
C GLY A 335 17.93 -12.73 17.88
N GLY A 336 16.64 -12.95 18.15
CA GLY A 336 15.85 -14.02 17.57
C GLY A 336 16.33 -15.44 17.86
N THR A 337 15.94 -16.39 17.01
CA THR A 337 16.36 -17.80 17.10
C THR A 337 17.87 -17.96 16.97
N ALA A 338 18.56 -17.08 16.23
CA ALA A 338 20.01 -17.12 16.12
C ALA A 338 20.69 -16.89 17.48
N ALA A 339 20.25 -15.89 18.24
CA ALA A 339 20.77 -15.63 19.59
C ALA A 339 20.42 -16.76 20.57
N TRP A 340 19.20 -17.29 20.49
CA TRP A 340 18.77 -18.45 21.29
C TRP A 340 19.69 -19.67 21.06
N ARG A 341 19.96 -19.98 19.79
CA ARG A 341 20.84 -21.08 19.36
C ARG A 341 22.29 -20.83 19.79
N ALA A 342 22.80 -19.62 19.61
CA ALA A 342 24.16 -19.26 19.99
C ALA A 342 24.40 -19.36 21.51
N ALA A 343 23.36 -19.15 22.32
CA ALA A 343 23.41 -19.33 23.77
C ALA A 343 23.33 -20.80 24.23
N GLY A 344 23.31 -21.77 23.30
CA GLY A 344 23.26 -23.19 23.63
C GLY A 344 21.93 -23.66 24.23
N ARG A 345 20.85 -22.87 24.03
CA ARG A 345 19.51 -23.18 24.56
C ARG A 345 18.84 -24.27 23.71
N PRO A 346 17.93 -25.08 24.29
CA PRO A 346 17.31 -26.21 23.59
C PRO A 346 16.49 -25.75 22.38
N LEU A 347 16.54 -26.54 21.30
CA LEU A 347 15.71 -26.35 20.11
C LEU A 347 14.71 -27.51 19.97
N ALA A 348 13.54 -27.18 19.46
CA ALA A 348 12.59 -28.15 18.92
C ALA A 348 12.68 -28.16 17.38
N PHE A 349 12.24 -29.26 16.76
CA PHE A 349 12.35 -29.52 15.31
C PHE A 349 11.03 -30.10 14.78
N GLY A 350 10.78 -29.93 13.48
CA GLY A 350 9.58 -30.44 12.79
C GLY A 350 8.45 -29.42 12.64
N ASP A 351 7.35 -29.85 12.01
CA ASP A 351 6.20 -29.00 11.67
C ASP A 351 5.24 -28.81 12.85
N ALA A 352 4.65 -27.61 12.97
CA ALA A 352 3.70 -27.31 14.02
C ALA A 352 2.44 -28.20 13.93
N ARG A 353 2.12 -28.92 15.02
CA ARG A 353 0.82 -29.57 15.17
C ARG A 353 -0.27 -28.50 15.27
N VAL A 354 -1.11 -28.40 14.24
CA VAL A 354 -2.42 -27.76 14.37
C VAL A 354 -3.34 -28.78 15.04
N GLU A 355 -3.47 -28.75 16.37
CA GLU A 355 -4.62 -29.36 17.01
C GLU A 355 -5.85 -28.56 16.59
N LYS A 356 -6.58 -29.06 15.58
CA LYS A 356 -7.94 -28.58 15.29
C LYS A 356 -8.74 -28.73 16.57
N ALA A 357 -9.15 -27.61 17.18
CA ALA A 357 -10.12 -27.62 18.26
C ALA A 357 -11.33 -28.47 17.81
N ARG A 358 -11.60 -29.56 18.52
CA ARG A 358 -12.80 -30.36 18.31
C ARG A 358 -13.99 -29.44 18.54
N ILE A 359 -14.71 -29.12 17.47
CA ILE A 359 -16.06 -28.58 17.57
C ILE A 359 -16.89 -29.70 18.19
N THR A 360 -17.18 -29.60 19.49
CA THR A 360 -18.29 -30.33 20.08
C THR A 360 -19.56 -29.71 19.52
N GLU A 361 -20.19 -30.40 18.57
CA GLU A 361 -21.57 -30.13 18.20
C GLU A 361 -22.42 -30.19 19.48
N SER A 362 -22.96 -29.04 19.89
CA SER A 362 -24.02 -29.04 20.88
C SER A 362 -25.29 -29.48 20.17
N GLU A 363 -25.85 -30.60 20.63
CA GLU A 363 -27.15 -31.08 20.19
C GLU A 363 -28.19 -29.98 20.35
N TRP A 364 -28.77 -29.56 19.23
CA TRP A 364 -29.97 -28.74 19.19
C TRP A 364 -31.13 -29.58 19.73
N THR A 365 -31.43 -29.42 21.02
CA THR A 365 -32.70 -29.86 21.59
C THR A 365 -33.78 -28.92 21.07
N HIS A 366 -34.56 -29.39 20.09
CA HIS A 366 -35.78 -28.72 19.65
C HIS A 366 -36.75 -28.57 20.83
N ALA A 367 -36.86 -27.35 21.36
CA ALA A 367 -38.02 -26.91 22.11
C ALA A 367 -39.20 -26.72 21.14
N GLY A 368 -39.80 -27.83 20.71
CA GLY A 368 -41.08 -27.87 20.02
C GLY A 368 -42.21 -28.12 21.01
N GLY A 369 -42.71 -27.06 21.65
CA GLY A 369 -43.94 -27.11 22.42
C GLY A 369 -45.16 -27.07 21.51
N SER A 370 -45.84 -28.22 21.45
CA SER A 370 -47.30 -28.42 21.65
C SER A 370 -48.30 -27.76 20.70
N ARG A 371 -49.39 -28.37 20.25
CA ARG A 371 -50.03 -29.72 20.22
C ARG A 371 -51.27 -29.51 19.28
N PRO A 372 -52.05 -30.55 18.88
CA PRO A 372 -53.16 -30.39 17.93
C PRO A 372 -54.27 -29.45 18.41
#